data_AF-A0A831WDS4-F1
#
_entry.id   AF-A0A831WDS4-F1
#
_cell.length_a   1.000
_cell.length_b   1.000
_cell.length_c   1.000
_cell.angle_alpha   90.00
_cell.angle_beta   90.00
_cell.angle_gamma   90.00
#
_symmetry.space_group_name_H-M   'P 1'
#
loop_
_entity.id
_entity.type
_entity.pdbx_description
1 polymer ?
#
loop_
_entity_poly.entity_id
_entity_poly.type
_entity_poly.pdbx_seq_one_letter_code
_entity_poly.pdbx_strand_id
1 'polypeptide(L)' 'MKYSSILFAAALATLLTVGGCGGGGAKVNSQITTTTMGQELQDLEESYKKGLLSESEYTKARKAILKRYQ' A
#
# COMPACT_ATOMS: atom_id res chain seq x y z
N MET A 1 -21.01 -37.19 38.12
CA MET A 1 -20.71 -35.76 38.34
C MET A 1 -19.23 -35.45 38.04
N LYS A 2 -18.72 -35.78 36.84
CA LYS A 2 -17.30 -35.60 36.49
C LYS A 2 -17.07 -34.95 35.12
N TYR A 3 -18.15 -34.74 34.36
CA TYR A 3 -18.15 -34.11 33.04
C TYR A 3 -18.39 -32.58 33.09
N SER A 4 -18.89 -32.06 34.23
CA SER A 4 -19.11 -30.62 34.42
C SER A 4 -17.79 -29.83 34.50
N SER A 5 -16.73 -30.43 35.04
CA SER A 5 -15.38 -29.85 35.10
C SER A 5 -14.68 -29.80 33.74
N ILE A 6 -15.04 -30.70 32.82
CA ILE A 6 -14.42 -30.82 31.50
C ILE A 6 -15.05 -29.81 30.52
N LEU A 7 -16.36 -29.54 30.65
CA LEU A 7 -17.04 -28.52 29.85
C LEU A 7 -16.55 -27.10 30.16
N PHE A 8 -16.13 -26.81 31.39
CA PHE A 8 -15.57 -25.51 31.77
C PHE A 8 -14.15 -25.29 31.23
N ALA A 9 -13.34 -26.35 31.13
CA ALA A 9 -11.99 -26.29 30.58
C ALA A 9 -11.99 -26.11 29.05
N ALA A 10 -12.98 -26.68 28.35
CA ALA A 10 -13.11 -26.55 26.89
C ALA A 10 -13.55 -25.14 26.45
N ALA A 11 -14.31 -24.42 27.28
CA ALA A 11 -14.76 -23.06 26.98
C ALA A 11 -13.63 -22.00 27.07
N LEU A 12 -12.55 -22.28 27.78
CA LEU A 12 -11.43 -21.35 27.96
C LEU A 12 -10.36 -21.48 26.86
N ALA A 13 -10.32 -22.62 26.17
CA ALA A 13 -9.32 -22.90 25.13
C ALA A 13 -9.64 -22.27 23.77
N THR A 14 -10.89 -21.91 23.49
CA THR A 14 -11.33 -21.32 22.22
C THR A 14 -11.06 -19.81 22.09
N LEU A 15 -10.65 -19.13 23.17
CA LEU A 15 -10.28 -17.70 23.12
C LEU A 15 -8.87 -17.45 22.57
N LEU A 16 -8.01 -18.48 22.50
CA LEU A 16 -6.61 -18.33 22.07
C LEU A 16 -6.41 -18.53 20.56
N THR A 17 -7.41 -19.02 19.83
CA THR A 17 -7.29 -19.27 18.38
C THR A 17 -7.71 -18.10 17.50
N VAL A 18 -8.34 -17.06 18.06
CA VAL A 18 -8.68 -15.81 17.32
C VAL A 18 -7.54 -14.76 17.37
N GLY A 19 -6.50 -14.99 18.18
CA GLY A 19 -5.31 -14.11 18.24
C GLY A 19 -4.22 -14.42 17.20
N GLY A 20 -4.47 -15.36 16.30
CA GLY A 20 -3.45 -16.00 15.46
C GLY A 20 -3.44 -15.60 13.98
N CYS A 21 -3.87 -14.40 13.59
CA CYS A 21 -3.43 -13.80 12.32
C CYS A 21 -2.11 -13.05 12.55
N GLY A 22 -1.12 -13.78 13.08
CA GLY A 22 0.25 -13.31 13.28
C GLY A 22 1.09 -13.66 12.06
N GLY A 23 0.86 -12.94 10.96
CA GLY A 23 1.56 -13.13 9.70
C GLY A 23 2.18 -11.83 9.22
N GLY A 24 3.36 -11.51 9.78
CA GLY A 24 4.42 -10.70 9.18
C GLY A 24 4.01 -9.38 8.53
N GLY A 25 4.31 -8.26 9.19
CA GLY A 25 4.25 -6.92 8.64
C GLY A 25 5.18 -6.72 7.45
N ALA A 26 4.82 -7.27 6.29
CA ALA A 26 5.27 -6.75 5.03
C ALA A 26 4.59 -5.37 4.90
N LYS A 27 5.36 -4.31 5.15
CA LYS A 27 5.03 -3.00 4.60
C LYS A 27 5.19 -3.15 3.09
N VAL A 28 4.15 -3.70 2.45
CA VAL A 28 4.03 -3.79 1.02
C VAL A 28 3.91 -2.35 0.53
N ASN A 29 5.05 -1.72 0.26
CA ASN A 29 5.13 -0.53 -0.58
C ASN A 29 4.96 -1.00 -2.02
N SER A 30 3.83 -1.65 -2.31
CA SER A 30 3.40 -1.83 -3.68
C SER A 30 2.93 -0.45 -4.11
N GLN A 31 3.87 0.34 -4.61
CA GLN A 31 3.55 1.38 -5.56
C GLN A 31 3.00 0.63 -6.78
N ILE A 32 1.71 0.29 -6.74
CA ILE A 32 0.96 -0.20 -7.90
C ILE A 32 0.82 1.04 -8.77
N THR A 33 1.89 1.37 -9.48
CA THR A 33 1.85 2.41 -10.49
C THR A 33 1.13 1.78 -11.67
N THR A 34 -0.18 2.03 -11.76
CA THR A 34 -1.04 1.55 -12.85
C THR A 34 -0.71 2.22 -14.18
N THR A 35 0.04 3.32 -14.12
CA THR A 35 0.56 4.09 -15.24
C THR A 35 2.00 3.72 -15.53
N THR A 36 2.37 3.79 -16.80
CA THR A 36 3.78 3.68 -17.19
C THR A 36 4.48 5.03 -17.04
N MET A 37 5.81 5.01 -16.90
CA MET A 37 6.63 6.23 -16.88
C MET A 37 6.31 7.14 -18.07
N GLY A 38 6.10 6.56 -19.26
CA GLY A 38 5.78 7.31 -20.47
C GLY A 38 4.47 8.07 -20.38
N GLN A 39 3.43 7.47 -19.79
CA GLN A 39 2.12 8.12 -19.60
C GLN A 39 2.22 9.29 -18.63
N GLU A 40 2.90 9.11 -17.50
CA GLU A 40 3.08 10.18 -16.52
C GLU A 40 3.87 11.37 -17.09
N LEU A 41 4.88 11.10 -17.91
CA LEU A 41 5.65 12.15 -18.58
C LEU A 41 4.82 12.88 -19.66
N GLN A 42 3.99 12.15 -20.40
CA GLN A 42 3.10 12.74 -21.41
C GLN A 42 2.06 13.64 -20.75
N ASP A 43 1.41 13.18 -19.68
CA ASP A 43 0.40 13.96 -18.97
C ASP A 43 1.02 15.24 -18.38
N LEU A 44 2.22 15.13 -17.81
CA LEU A 44 2.96 16.28 -17.28
C LEU A 44 3.29 17.31 -18.38
N GLU A 45 3.72 16.85 -19.56
CA GLU A 45 4.00 17.69 -20.73
C GLU A 45 2.74 18.41 -21.22
N GLU A 46 1.61 17.72 -21.28
CA GLU A 46 0.34 18.32 -21.66
C GLU A 46 -0.12 19.39 -20.66
N SER A 47 0.02 19.14 -19.36
CA SER A 47 -0.30 20.13 -18.33
C SER A 47 0.56 21.39 -18.44
N TYR A 48 1.86 21.24 -18.73
CA TYR A 48 2.75 22.37 -18.99
C TYR A 48 2.33 23.16 -20.24
N LYS A 49 2.04 22.48 -21.35
CA LYS A 49 1.56 23.12 -22.60
C LYS A 49 0.23 23.84 -22.42
N LYS A 50 -0.64 23.33 -21.56
CA LYS A 50 -1.91 23.96 -21.19
C LYS A 50 -1.73 25.16 -20.24
N GLY A 51 -0.49 25.48 -19.84
CA GLY A 51 -0.19 26.57 -18.91
C GLY A 51 -0.62 26.29 -17.47
N LEU A 52 -0.91 25.03 -17.13
CA LEU A 52 -1.33 24.62 -15.79
C LEU A 52 -0.15 24.53 -14.81
N LEU A 53 1.07 24.52 -15.32
CA LEU A 53 2.31 24.40 -14.55
C LEU A 53 3.32 25.44 -15.03
N SER A 54 4.08 25.99 -14.11
CA SER A 54 5.29 26.73 -14.46
C SER A 54 6.41 25.79 -14.93
N GLU A 55 7.37 26.32 -15.67
CA GLU A 55 8.56 25.56 -16.11
C GLU A 55 9.31 24.92 -14.93
N SER A 56 9.34 25.62 -13.79
CA SER A 56 9.99 25.14 -12.57
C SER A 56 9.30 23.91 -11.98
N GLU A 57 7.95 23.88 -12.01
CA GLU A 57 7.14 22.77 -11.51
C GLU A 57 7.20 21.59 -12.47
N TYR A 58 7.13 21.84 -13.78
CA TYR A 58 7.36 20.85 -14.81
C TYR A 58 8.71 20.14 -14.63
N THR A 59 9.79 20.91 -14.47
CA THR A 59 11.14 20.35 -14.34
C THR A 59 11.29 19.51 -13.07
N LYS A 60 10.74 19.98 -11.94
CA LYS A 60 10.76 19.24 -10.67
C LYS A 60 9.97 17.94 -10.78
N ALA A 61 8.75 18.00 -11.31
CA ALA A 61 7.89 16.83 -11.48
C ALA A 61 8.50 15.81 -12.45
N ARG A 62 9.08 16.26 -13.57
CA ARG A 62 9.77 15.41 -14.54
C ARG A 62 10.94 14.65 -13.91
N LYS A 63 11.77 15.34 -13.12
CA LYS A 63 12.86 14.71 -12.37
C LYS A 63 12.34 13.71 -11.33
N ALA A 64 11.25 14.04 -10.64
CA ALA A 64 10.64 13.15 -9.66
C ALA A 64 10.08 11.88 -10.31
N ILE A 65 9.42 11.99 -11.47
CA ILE A 65 8.94 10.85 -12.25
C ILE A 65 10.13 9.98 -12.66
N LEU A 66 11.15 10.54 -13.32
CA LEU A 66 12.32 9.76 -13.76
C LEU A 66 13.01 9.04 -12.59
N LYS A 67 13.15 9.70 -11.44
CA LYS A 67 13.77 9.10 -10.24
C LYS A 67 12.98 7.93 -9.67
N ARG A 68 11.65 7.84 -9.89
CA ARG A 68 10.85 6.68 -9.44
C ARG A 68 11.12 5.42 -10.27
N TYR A 69 11.60 5.58 -11.50
CA TYR A 69 11.82 4.49 -12.46
C TYR A 69 13.31 4.15 -12.69
N GLN A 70 14.22 4.87 -12.02
CA GLN A 70 15.66 4.56 -11.96
C GLN A 70 15.98 3.76 -10.70
#